data_AF-A0A965V7W4-F1
#
_entry.id   AF-A0A965V7W4-F1
#
_cell.length_a   1.000
_cell.length_b   1.000
_cell.length_c   1.000
_cell.angle_alpha   90.00
_cell.angle_beta   90.00
_cell.angle_gamma   90.00
#
_symmetry.space_group_name_H-M   'P 1'
#
loop_
_entity.id
_entity.type
_entity.pdbx_description
1 polymer ?
#
loop_
_entity_poly.entity_id
_entity_poly.type
_entity_poly.pdbx_seq_one_letter_code
_entity_poly.pdbx_strand_id
1 'polypeptide(L)'
;NLTGYSLNRSNEDVFTDKHEMMNVFQISKAMDSISLKKKNVEELFTAGLITDHILFNKVYRFDSLSGIPQKNEIPLVSWAKIPKTEKSKIIQQTISKLRNSNTRIENQLSHIKVLDNEAAQYWIEFHRKFALTYAIIVLFFVGAPLGAIIKKGGFGAPVVIAAIIFMIYFVLMSIGNNLANSHVVSPFLGMWMAGIFFTPIAFIITRAAANDSEIFNLEAWQIRLVKLIQKK
;
A
#
# COMPACT_ATOMS: atom_id res chain seq x y z
N ASN A 1 -35.15 -12.57 -36.10
CA ASN A 1 -33.82 -12.74 -35.47
C ASN A 1 -33.18 -11.39 -35.20
N LEU A 2 -33.45 -10.79 -34.04
CA LEU A 2 -32.86 -9.54 -33.56
C LEU A 2 -31.78 -9.87 -32.52
N THR A 3 -30.65 -10.43 -32.97
CA THR A 3 -29.51 -10.84 -32.13
C THR A 3 -28.46 -9.74 -31.95
N GLY A 4 -28.82 -8.48 -32.19
CA GLY A 4 -27.89 -7.33 -32.18
C GLY A 4 -28.02 -6.36 -30.99
N TYR A 5 -28.95 -6.62 -30.06
CA TYR A 5 -29.22 -5.76 -28.89
C TYR A 5 -28.99 -6.47 -27.55
N SER A 6 -28.00 -7.36 -27.44
CA SER A 6 -27.51 -7.73 -26.12
C SER A 6 -26.70 -6.54 -25.59
N LEU A 7 -27.26 -5.81 -24.62
CA LEU A 7 -26.53 -4.86 -23.79
C LEU A 7 -25.27 -5.56 -23.27
N ASN A 8 -24.13 -5.22 -23.86
CA ASN A 8 -22.82 -5.64 -23.41
C ASN A 8 -22.59 -4.87 -22.11
N ARG A 9 -23.06 -5.42 -20.98
CA ARG A 9 -22.78 -4.86 -19.65
C ARG A 9 -21.26 -4.79 -19.58
N SER A 10 -20.70 -3.59 -19.70
CA SER A 10 -19.28 -3.35 -19.48
C SER A 10 -18.92 -4.07 -18.18
N ASN A 11 -17.97 -5.01 -18.24
CA ASN A 11 -17.57 -5.85 -17.10
C ASN A 11 -17.55 -5.01 -15.82
N GLU A 12 -18.58 -5.19 -14.98
CA GLU A 12 -18.75 -4.47 -13.70
C GLU A 12 -17.51 -4.67 -12.81
N ASP A 13 -16.80 -5.77 -13.05
CA ASP A 13 -15.51 -6.15 -12.47
C ASP A 13 -14.37 -5.13 -12.70
N VAL A 14 -14.47 -4.25 -13.71
CA VAL A 14 -13.46 -3.21 -13.99
C VAL A 14 -13.66 -1.97 -13.11
N PHE A 15 -14.85 -1.76 -12.56
CA PHE A 15 -15.23 -0.55 -11.83
C PHE A 15 -15.64 -0.78 -10.37
N THR A 16 -15.70 -2.02 -9.92
CA THR A 16 -15.96 -2.34 -8.51
C THR A 16 -14.64 -2.38 -7.76
N ASP A 17 -14.52 -1.58 -6.69
CA ASP A 17 -13.42 -1.64 -5.73
C ASP A 17 -13.39 -3.01 -5.03
N LYS A 18 -12.82 -3.99 -5.75
CA LYS A 18 -12.79 -5.40 -5.36
C LYS A 18 -12.19 -5.58 -3.96
N HIS A 19 -11.21 -4.76 -3.61
CA HIS A 19 -10.50 -4.78 -2.33
C HIS A 19 -11.39 -4.39 -1.14
N GLU A 20 -12.24 -3.39 -1.27
CA GLU A 20 -13.11 -2.93 -0.17
C GLU A 20 -14.20 -3.97 0.19
N MET A 21 -14.75 -4.62 -0.83
CA MET A 21 -15.88 -5.56 -0.71
C MET A 21 -15.49 -6.94 -0.15
N MET A 22 -14.20 -7.26 -0.05
CA MET A 22 -13.74 -8.57 0.40
C MET A 22 -13.69 -8.72 1.92
N ASN A 23 -13.83 -9.97 2.36
CA ASN A 23 -13.52 -10.39 3.72
C ASN A 23 -11.99 -10.46 3.93
N VAL A 24 -11.54 -10.31 5.17
CA VAL A 24 -10.14 -10.43 5.62
C VAL A 24 -9.48 -11.72 5.09
N PHE A 25 -10.18 -12.86 5.12
CA PHE A 25 -9.65 -14.12 4.58
C PHE A 25 -9.46 -14.10 3.06
N GLN A 26 -10.39 -13.47 2.34
CA GLN A 26 -10.30 -13.30 0.89
C GLN A 26 -9.17 -12.33 0.52
N ILE A 27 -8.99 -11.26 1.31
CA ILE A 27 -7.89 -10.31 1.18
C ILE A 27 -6.56 -11.05 1.39
N SER A 28 -6.41 -11.87 2.43
CA SER A 28 -5.20 -12.68 2.65
C SER A 28 -4.87 -13.56 1.44
N LYS A 29 -5.86 -14.31 0.95
CA LYS A 29 -5.69 -15.17 -0.22
C LYS A 29 -5.31 -14.39 -1.48
N ALA A 30 -5.89 -13.20 -1.66
CA ALA A 30 -5.56 -12.32 -2.77
C ALA A 30 -4.13 -11.77 -2.66
N MET A 31 -3.69 -11.36 -1.46
CA MET A 31 -2.31 -10.92 -1.20
C MET A 31 -1.29 -12.04 -1.47
N ASP A 32 -1.58 -13.27 -1.06
CA ASP A 32 -0.74 -14.44 -1.36
C ASP A 32 -0.64 -14.67 -2.87
N SER A 33 -1.78 -14.56 -3.57
CA SER A 33 -1.86 -14.72 -5.02
C SER A 33 -1.06 -13.63 -5.76
N ILE A 34 -1.15 -12.37 -5.31
CA ILE A 34 -0.37 -11.25 -5.87
C ILE A 34 1.12 -11.45 -5.60
N SER A 35 1.49 -11.87 -4.40
CA SER A 35 2.89 -12.13 -4.02
C SER A 35 3.51 -13.24 -4.88
N LEU A 36 2.76 -14.33 -5.11
CA LEU A 36 3.17 -15.41 -5.99
C LEU A 36 3.28 -14.93 -7.45
N LYS A 37 2.30 -14.15 -7.93
CA LYS A 37 2.33 -13.56 -9.27
C LYS A 37 3.54 -12.66 -9.46
N LYS A 38 3.84 -11.79 -8.49
CA LYS A 38 5.02 -10.91 -8.49
C LYS A 38 6.31 -11.74 -8.59
N LYS A 39 6.46 -12.75 -7.75
CA LYS A 39 7.63 -13.65 -7.76
C LYS A 39 7.79 -14.36 -9.11
N ASN A 40 6.72 -14.94 -9.65
CA ASN A 40 6.75 -15.60 -10.96
C ASN A 40 7.15 -14.63 -12.08
N VAL A 41 6.63 -13.40 -12.04
CA VAL A 41 6.96 -12.35 -13.01
C VAL A 41 8.44 -11.95 -12.92
N GLU A 42 9.00 -11.84 -11.72
CA GLU A 42 10.43 -11.57 -11.50
C GLU A 42 11.33 -12.74 -11.96
N GLU A 43 10.94 -13.98 -11.65
CA GLU A 43 11.67 -15.18 -12.07
C GLU A 43 11.67 -15.37 -13.60
N LEU A 44 10.51 -15.22 -14.25
CA LEU A 44 10.39 -15.32 -15.70
C LEU A 44 11.17 -14.19 -16.40
N PHE A 45 11.12 -12.98 -15.85
CA PHE A 45 11.85 -11.85 -16.40
C PHE A 45 13.37 -12.04 -16.29
N THR A 46 13.88 -12.44 -15.12
CA THR A 46 15.31 -12.70 -14.92
C THR A 46 15.80 -13.86 -15.78
N ALA A 47 15.02 -14.95 -15.91
CA ALA A 47 15.33 -16.05 -16.82
C ALA A 47 15.38 -15.61 -18.29
N GLY A 48 14.43 -14.77 -18.72
CA GLY A 48 14.40 -14.18 -20.05
C GLY A 48 15.59 -13.25 -20.32
N LEU A 49 15.96 -12.41 -19.34
CA LEU A 49 17.15 -11.55 -19.44
C LEU A 49 18.43 -12.36 -19.62
N ILE A 50 18.62 -13.42 -18.82
CA ILE A 50 19.80 -14.29 -18.91
C ILE A 50 19.83 -15.00 -20.27
N THR A 51 18.70 -15.51 -20.74
CA THR A 51 18.63 -16.24 -22.02
C THR A 51 18.87 -15.34 -23.22
N ASP A 52 18.33 -14.11 -23.22
CA ASP A 52 18.48 -13.16 -24.32
C ASP A 52 19.86 -12.48 -24.36
N HIS A 53 20.58 -12.46 -23.23
CA HIS A 53 21.84 -11.75 -23.14
C HIS A 53 22.91 -12.45 -23.99
N ILE A 54 23.51 -11.73 -24.94
CA ILE A 54 24.54 -12.21 -25.89
C ILE A 54 25.69 -13.03 -25.27
N LEU A 55 26.08 -12.76 -24.01
CA LEU A 55 27.12 -13.56 -23.31
C LEU A 55 26.59 -14.85 -22.66
N PHE A 56 25.29 -14.91 -22.38
CA PHE A 56 24.65 -16.00 -21.63
C PHE A 56 23.66 -16.82 -22.48
N ASN A 57 23.31 -16.30 -23.66
CA ASN A 57 22.61 -17.02 -24.73
C ASN A 57 23.55 -18.13 -25.22
N LYS A 58 23.58 -19.23 -24.47
CA LYS A 58 24.20 -20.46 -24.93
C LYS A 58 23.46 -20.84 -26.19
N VAL A 59 24.09 -20.64 -27.33
CA VAL A 59 23.60 -20.99 -28.66
C VAL A 59 23.54 -22.51 -28.76
N TYR A 60 22.57 -23.12 -28.07
CA TYR A 60 22.12 -24.46 -28.36
C TYR A 60 21.13 -24.31 -29.52
N ARG A 61 21.64 -24.44 -30.74
CA ARG A 61 20.76 -24.66 -31.88
C ARG A 61 20.29 -26.11 -31.79
N PHE A 62 18.97 -26.32 -31.72
CA PHE A 62 18.39 -27.63 -31.96
C PHE A 62 18.42 -27.86 -33.46
N ASP A 63 19.17 -28.85 -33.89
CA ASP A 63 19.09 -29.35 -35.26
C ASP A 63 17.80 -30.16 -35.39
N SER A 64 16.91 -29.70 -36.28
CA SER A 64 15.53 -30.18 -36.42
C SER A 64 15.43 -31.68 -36.72
N LEU A 65 16.52 -32.30 -37.17
CA LEU A 65 16.59 -33.71 -37.56
C LEU A 65 17.17 -34.62 -36.47
N SER A 66 18.03 -34.10 -35.59
CA SER A 66 18.77 -34.92 -34.64
C SER A 66 18.32 -34.75 -33.20
N GLY A 67 17.59 -33.68 -32.86
CA GLY A 67 17.02 -33.46 -31.52
C GLY A 67 18.07 -33.29 -30.40
N ILE A 68 19.36 -33.34 -30.73
CA ILE A 68 20.48 -33.24 -29.80
C ILE A 68 20.94 -31.78 -29.78
N PRO A 69 21.07 -31.14 -28.61
CA PRO A 69 21.58 -29.78 -28.51
C PRO A 69 23.07 -29.76 -28.89
N GLN A 70 23.39 -29.32 -30.11
CA GLN A 70 24.77 -29.17 -30.56
C GLN A 70 25.32 -27.83 -30.07
N LYS A 71 26.35 -27.87 -29.22
CA LYS A 71 27.07 -26.69 -28.73
C LYS A 71 27.97 -26.18 -29.86
N ASN A 72 27.46 -25.28 -30.70
CA ASN A 72 28.30 -24.62 -31.70
C ASN A 72 29.12 -23.53 -31.00
N GLU A 73 30.43 -23.74 -30.93
CA GLU A 73 31.37 -22.71 -30.52
C GLU A 73 31.36 -21.60 -31.59
N ILE A 74 30.88 -20.42 -31.21
CA ILE A 74 30.89 -19.25 -32.10
C ILE A 74 32.37 -18.88 -32.28
N PRO A 75 32.93 -18.90 -33.50
CA PRO A 75 34.33 -18.56 -33.70
C PRO A 75 34.56 -17.11 -33.26
N LEU A 76 35.58 -16.90 -32.42
CA LEU A 76 35.97 -15.58 -31.95
C LEU A 76 36.51 -14.76 -33.13
N VAL A 77 35.69 -13.85 -33.66
CA VAL A 77 36.11 -12.91 -34.71
C VAL A 77 36.69 -11.65 -34.06
N SER A 78 37.94 -11.32 -34.41
CA SER A 78 38.56 -10.07 -33.95
C SER A 78 37.88 -8.87 -34.59
N TRP A 79 37.45 -7.91 -33.77
CA TRP A 79 36.81 -6.65 -34.20
C TRP A 79 37.62 -5.89 -35.27
N ALA A 80 38.96 -6.02 -35.24
CA ALA A 80 39.85 -5.40 -36.21
C ALA A 80 39.63 -5.90 -37.64
N LYS A 81 39.27 -7.19 -37.82
CA LYS A 81 39.14 -7.87 -39.13
C LYS A 81 37.82 -7.57 -39.86
N ILE A 82 36.88 -6.86 -39.22
CA ILE A 82 35.54 -6.61 -39.77
C ILE A 82 35.55 -5.37 -40.70
N PRO A 83 34.94 -5.44 -41.91
CA PRO A 83 34.79 -4.29 -42.81
C PRO A 83 34.09 -3.08 -42.15
N LYS A 84 34.45 -1.86 -42.55
CA LYS A 84 33.89 -0.63 -41.95
C LYS A 84 32.37 -0.51 -42.11
N THR A 85 31.81 -0.99 -43.21
CA THR A 85 30.36 -1.03 -43.48
C THR A 85 29.62 -1.96 -42.53
N GLU A 86 30.17 -3.15 -42.29
CA GLU A 86 29.62 -4.12 -41.34
C GLU A 86 29.72 -3.61 -39.89
N LYS A 87 30.82 -2.96 -39.51
CA LYS A 87 30.98 -2.33 -38.19
C LYS A 87 29.84 -1.36 -37.88
N SER A 88 29.51 -0.46 -38.82
CA SER A 88 28.42 0.50 -38.66
C SER A 88 27.06 -0.21 -38.47
N LYS A 89 26.79 -1.25 -39.27
CA LYS A 89 25.57 -2.06 -39.15
C LYS A 89 25.48 -2.76 -37.79
N ILE A 90 26.57 -3.36 -37.31
CA ILE A 90 26.65 -4.03 -36.00
C ILE A 90 26.41 -3.04 -34.87
N ILE A 91 27.03 -1.85 -34.94
CA ILE A 91 26.84 -0.79 -33.94
C ILE A 91 25.38 -0.35 -33.91
N GLN A 92 24.76 -0.08 -35.05
CA GLN A 92 23.35 0.32 -35.10
C GLN A 92 22.41 -0.77 -34.57
N GLN A 93 22.64 -2.03 -34.93
CA GLN A 93 21.87 -3.16 -34.40
C GLN A 93 22.05 -3.30 -32.88
N THR A 94 23.28 -3.12 -32.38
CA THR A 94 23.57 -3.16 -30.94
C THR A 94 22.86 -2.03 -30.21
N ILE A 95 22.91 -0.80 -30.72
CA ILE A 95 22.20 0.35 -30.15
C ILE A 95 20.70 0.08 -30.10
N SER A 96 20.10 -0.43 -31.18
CA SER A 96 18.67 -0.77 -31.21
C SER A 96 18.32 -1.87 -30.22
N LYS A 97 19.14 -2.92 -30.10
CA LYS A 97 18.94 -3.98 -29.08
C LYS A 97 19.02 -3.44 -27.66
N LEU A 98 20.00 -2.58 -27.36
CA LEU A 98 20.17 -1.96 -26.04
C LEU A 98 18.98 -1.06 -25.71
N ARG A 99 18.51 -0.24 -26.66
CA ARG A 99 17.30 0.58 -26.49
C ARG A 99 16.08 -0.28 -26.17
N ASN A 100 15.85 -1.34 -26.95
CA ASN A 100 14.75 -2.26 -26.72
C ASN A 100 14.84 -2.95 -25.34
N SER A 101 16.06 -3.31 -24.91
CA SER A 101 16.30 -3.88 -23.58
C SER A 101 15.98 -2.88 -22.47
N ASN A 102 16.41 -1.62 -22.60
CA ASN A 102 16.08 -0.57 -21.62
C ASN A 102 14.57 -0.36 -21.53
N THR A 103 13.88 -0.21 -22.67
CA THR A 103 12.42 -0.08 -22.69
C THR A 103 11.72 -1.30 -22.07
N ARG A 104 12.25 -2.52 -22.29
CA ARG A 104 11.71 -3.73 -21.67
C ARG A 104 11.89 -3.71 -20.14
N ILE A 105 13.03 -3.26 -19.64
CA ILE A 105 13.28 -3.11 -18.19
C ILE A 105 12.34 -2.04 -17.61
N GLU A 106 12.19 -0.90 -18.26
CA GLU A 106 11.29 0.17 -17.81
C GLU A 106 9.84 -0.29 -17.74
N ASN A 107 9.36 -0.98 -18.77
CA ASN A 107 8.02 -1.57 -18.81
C ASN A 107 7.84 -2.65 -17.73
N GLN A 108 8.87 -3.43 -17.44
CA GLN A 108 8.83 -4.41 -16.37
C GLN A 108 8.76 -3.75 -15.00
N LEU A 109 9.58 -2.72 -14.77
CA LEU A 109 9.57 -1.96 -13.52
C LEU A 109 8.23 -1.26 -13.29
N SER A 110 7.61 -0.70 -14.33
CA SER A 110 6.28 -0.11 -14.22
C SER A 110 5.22 -1.17 -13.89
N HIS A 111 5.28 -2.35 -14.50
CA HIS A 111 4.38 -3.46 -14.19
C HIS A 111 4.52 -3.95 -12.74
N ILE A 112 5.75 -4.08 -12.22
CA ILE A 112 5.99 -4.45 -10.82
C ILE A 112 5.44 -3.37 -9.87
N LYS A 113 5.65 -2.08 -10.18
CA LYS A 113 5.07 -0.99 -9.38
C LYS A 113 3.55 -1.04 -9.31
N VAL A 114 2.88 -1.41 -10.40
CA VAL A 114 1.42 -1.60 -10.40
C VAL A 114 1.01 -2.73 -9.47
N LEU A 115 1.72 -3.86 -9.49
CA LEU A 115 1.45 -4.98 -8.56
C LEU A 115 1.70 -4.59 -7.10
N ASP A 116 2.74 -3.80 -6.84
CA ASP A 116 3.04 -3.30 -5.49
C ASP A 116 1.97 -2.33 -4.98
N ASN A 117 1.51 -1.43 -5.84
CA ASN A 117 0.40 -0.53 -5.51
C ASN A 117 -0.89 -1.31 -5.26
N GLU A 118 -1.18 -2.31 -6.10
CA GLU A 118 -2.32 -3.20 -5.91
C GLU A 118 -2.21 -3.90 -4.55
N ALA A 119 -1.08 -4.54 -4.24
CA ALA A 119 -0.84 -5.19 -2.95
C ALA A 119 -1.00 -4.22 -1.75
N ALA A 120 -0.53 -2.98 -1.89
CA ALA A 120 -0.68 -1.96 -0.85
C ALA A 120 -2.16 -1.66 -0.55
N GLN A 121 -3.03 -1.60 -1.57
CA GLN A 121 -4.48 -1.41 -1.38
C GLN A 121 -5.12 -2.54 -0.57
N TYR A 122 -4.77 -3.80 -0.87
CA TYR A 122 -5.22 -4.94 -0.06
C TYR A 122 -4.75 -4.85 1.40
N TRP A 123 -3.50 -4.43 1.63
CA TRP A 123 -2.98 -4.22 2.97
C TRP A 123 -3.68 -3.07 3.71
N ILE A 124 -4.01 -1.98 3.03
CA ILE A 124 -4.77 -0.87 3.61
C ILE A 124 -6.12 -1.37 4.10
N GLU A 125 -6.88 -2.07 3.26
CA GLU A 125 -8.19 -2.61 3.63
C GLU A 125 -8.12 -3.64 4.76
N PHE A 126 -7.08 -4.48 4.76
CA PHE A 126 -6.82 -5.41 5.85
C PHE A 126 -6.70 -4.65 7.18
N HIS A 127 -5.78 -3.68 7.25
CA HIS A 127 -5.56 -2.91 8.48
C HIS A 127 -6.75 -2.00 8.82
N ARG A 128 -7.48 -1.46 7.84
CA ARG A 128 -8.68 -0.63 8.05
C ARG A 128 -9.75 -1.37 8.84
N LYS A 129 -10.01 -2.63 8.48
CA LYS A 129 -11.02 -3.47 9.17
C LYS A 129 -10.63 -3.73 10.63
N PHE A 130 -9.35 -3.93 10.94
CA PHE A 130 -8.87 -4.08 12.33
C PHE A 130 -8.80 -2.75 13.08
N ALA A 131 -8.39 -1.67 12.42
CA ALA A 131 -8.33 -0.34 13.03
C ALA A 131 -9.73 0.17 13.40
N LEU A 132 -10.76 -0.16 12.60
CA LEU A 132 -12.14 0.18 12.88
C LEU A 132 -12.69 -0.55 14.12
N THR A 133 -12.38 -1.83 14.30
CA THR A 133 -12.78 -2.54 15.54
C THR A 133 -12.00 -2.04 16.75
N TYR A 134 -10.71 -1.73 16.58
CA TYR A 134 -9.90 -1.09 17.62
C TYR A 134 -10.44 0.30 18.01
N ALA A 135 -10.96 1.08 17.06
CA ALA A 135 -11.57 2.38 17.30
C ALA A 135 -12.67 2.32 18.35
N ILE A 136 -13.52 1.29 18.29
CA ILE A 136 -14.62 1.10 19.23
C ILE A 136 -14.09 0.95 20.66
N ILE A 137 -13.03 0.16 20.84
CA ILE A 137 -12.38 -0.05 22.14
C ILE A 137 -11.81 1.26 22.68
N VAL A 138 -11.03 1.97 21.85
CA VAL A 138 -10.39 3.23 22.27
C VAL A 138 -11.45 4.29 22.62
N LEU A 139 -12.48 4.45 21.78
CA LEU A 139 -13.54 5.43 21.99
C LEU A 139 -14.40 5.09 23.21
N PHE A 140 -14.58 3.80 23.53
CA PHE A 140 -15.20 3.39 24.79
C PHE A 140 -14.41 3.88 26.00
N PHE A 141 -13.08 3.67 26.00
CA PHE A 141 -12.20 4.15 27.08
C PHE A 141 -12.06 5.68 27.13
N VAL A 142 -12.36 6.40 26.06
CA VAL A 142 -12.43 7.87 26.12
C VAL A 142 -13.80 8.31 26.63
N GLY A 143 -14.88 7.76 26.07
CA GLY A 143 -16.25 8.18 26.34
C GLY A 143 -16.77 7.81 27.74
N ALA A 144 -16.49 6.60 28.23
CA ALA A 144 -17.00 6.17 29.54
C ALA A 144 -16.41 7.00 30.71
N PRO A 145 -15.09 7.24 30.78
CA PRO A 145 -14.49 8.18 31.74
C PRO A 145 -15.03 9.61 31.63
N LEU A 146 -15.17 10.16 30.42
CA LEU A 146 -15.72 11.50 30.23
C LEU A 146 -17.16 11.63 30.73
N GLY A 147 -17.99 10.60 30.49
CA GLY A 147 -19.36 10.54 31.01
C GLY A 147 -19.43 10.45 32.54
N ALA A 148 -18.48 9.76 33.17
CA ALA A 148 -18.42 9.64 34.63
C ALA A 148 -17.88 10.90 35.33
N ILE A 149 -16.93 11.61 34.70
CA ILE A 149 -16.32 12.83 35.23
C ILE A 149 -17.30 14.01 35.18
N ILE A 150 -18.00 14.20 34.06
CA ILE A 150 -18.80 15.41 33.80
C ILE A 150 -20.19 15.24 34.43
N LYS A 151 -20.27 15.53 35.73
CA LYS A 151 -21.52 15.46 36.53
C LYS A 151 -22.39 16.72 36.45
N LYS A 152 -21.86 17.84 35.90
CA LYS A 152 -22.56 19.13 35.76
C LYS A 152 -23.00 19.32 34.31
N GLY A 153 -24.31 19.20 34.07
CA GLY A 153 -24.92 19.17 32.74
C GLY A 153 -25.61 17.82 32.55
N GLY A 154 -26.92 17.82 32.27
CA GLY A 154 -27.70 16.58 32.16
C GLY A 154 -27.15 15.60 31.11
N PHE A 155 -27.81 14.45 30.94
CA PHE A 155 -27.32 13.31 30.14
C PHE A 155 -26.79 13.66 28.73
N GLY A 156 -27.24 14.76 28.11
CA GLY A 156 -26.81 15.18 26.77
C GLY A 156 -25.39 15.76 26.68
N ALA A 157 -24.85 16.41 27.72
CA ALA A 157 -23.52 17.05 27.66
C ALA A 157 -22.37 16.06 27.36
N PRO A 158 -22.23 14.93 28.07
CA PRO A 158 -21.19 13.94 27.76
C PRO A 158 -21.41 13.25 26.40
N VAL A 159 -22.65 13.09 25.95
CA VAL A 159 -22.96 12.50 24.64
C VAL A 159 -22.45 13.38 23.49
N VAL A 160 -22.67 14.70 23.55
CA VAL A 160 -22.18 15.62 22.52
C VAL A 160 -20.65 15.65 22.48
N ILE A 161 -19.99 15.66 23.63
CA ILE A 161 -18.52 15.61 23.71
C ILE A 161 -17.99 14.31 23.10
N ALA A 162 -18.61 13.16 23.41
CA ALA A 162 -18.24 11.88 22.82
C ALA A 162 -18.40 11.87 21.29
N ALA A 163 -19.48 12.49 20.76
CA ALA A 163 -19.70 12.60 19.32
C ALA A 163 -18.63 13.46 18.62
N ILE A 164 -18.20 14.57 19.24
CA ILE A 164 -17.11 15.41 18.72
C ILE A 164 -15.78 14.62 18.68
N ILE A 165 -15.47 13.87 19.74
CA ILE A 165 -14.26 13.05 19.79
C ILE A 165 -14.31 11.92 18.74
N PHE A 166 -15.46 11.27 18.59
CA PHE A 166 -15.70 10.29 17.52
C PHE A 166 -15.42 10.90 16.14
N MET A 167 -15.94 12.10 15.87
CA MET A 167 -15.71 12.80 14.61
C MET A 167 -14.21 13.07 14.38
N ILE A 168 -13.49 13.58 15.39
CA ILE A 168 -12.04 13.84 15.29
C ILE A 168 -11.27 12.55 15.01
N TYR A 169 -11.64 11.45 15.68
CA TYR A 169 -11.03 10.14 15.44
C TYR A 169 -11.21 9.70 13.98
N PHE A 170 -12.42 9.79 13.43
CA PHE A 170 -12.70 9.42 12.04
C PHE A 170 -12.01 10.33 11.02
N VAL A 171 -11.90 11.63 11.31
CA VAL A 171 -11.14 12.56 10.47
C VAL A 171 -9.65 12.17 10.44
N LEU A 172 -9.04 11.85 11.58
CA LEU A 172 -7.65 11.39 11.64
C LEU A 172 -7.46 10.05 10.92
N MET A 173 -8.41 9.12 11.05
CA MET A 173 -8.40 7.86 10.32
C MET A 173 -8.48 8.08 8.80
N SER A 174 -9.33 9.02 8.34
CA SER A 174 -9.45 9.40 6.93
C SER A 174 -8.16 10.04 6.38
N ILE A 175 -7.53 10.91 7.16
CA ILE A 175 -6.21 11.47 6.81
C ILE A 175 -5.17 10.35 6.70
N GLY A 176 -5.13 9.43 7.66
CA GLY A 176 -4.26 8.24 7.62
C GLY A 176 -4.48 7.37 6.39
N ASN A 177 -5.74 7.22 5.96
CA ASN A 177 -6.12 6.53 4.73
C ASN A 177 -5.57 7.20 3.48
N ASN A 178 -5.75 8.52 3.37
CA ASN A 178 -5.22 9.27 2.25
C ASN A 178 -3.69 9.23 2.18
N LEU A 179 -3.01 9.25 3.33
CA LEU A 179 -1.55 9.13 3.39
C LEU A 179 -1.06 7.74 2.96
N ALA A 180 -1.76 6.68 3.37
CA ALA A 180 -1.43 5.32 2.97
C ALA A 180 -1.70 5.08 1.47
N ASN A 181 -2.83 5.57 0.95
CA ASN A 181 -3.19 5.50 -0.46
C ASN A 181 -2.17 6.24 -1.35
N SER A 182 -1.66 7.38 -0.87
CA SER A 182 -0.63 8.16 -1.56
C SER A 182 0.78 7.55 -1.44
N HIS A 183 0.93 6.39 -0.79
CA HIS A 183 2.21 5.72 -0.51
C HIS A 183 3.21 6.60 0.26
N VAL A 184 2.72 7.62 0.99
CA VAL A 184 3.54 8.51 1.84
C VAL A 184 3.94 7.80 3.12
N VAL A 185 3.03 6.99 3.66
CA VAL A 185 3.23 6.16 4.86
C VAL A 185 2.89 4.71 4.54
N SER A 186 3.41 3.78 5.34
CA SER A 186 3.05 2.36 5.19
C SER A 186 1.56 2.15 5.50
N PRO A 187 0.88 1.17 4.87
CA PRO A 187 -0.51 0.82 5.15
C PRO A 187 -0.80 0.61 6.65
N PHE A 188 0.15 -0.04 7.34
CA PHE A 188 0.08 -0.24 8.79
C PHE A 188 0.07 1.09 9.54
N LEU A 189 1.05 1.97 9.30
CA LEU A 189 1.13 3.22 10.06
C LEU A 189 -0.04 4.15 9.75
N GLY A 190 -0.46 4.24 8.47
CA GLY A 190 -1.59 5.08 8.07
C GLY A 190 -2.89 4.68 8.75
N MET A 191 -3.22 3.39 8.77
CA MET A 191 -4.47 2.90 9.38
C MET A 191 -4.47 2.98 10.92
N TRP A 192 -3.31 2.74 11.54
CA TRP A 192 -3.18 2.72 12.99
C TRP A 192 -2.86 4.09 13.60
N MET A 193 -2.58 5.12 12.78
CA MET A 193 -2.20 6.46 13.22
C MET A 193 -3.17 7.06 14.23
N ALA A 194 -4.47 7.02 13.92
CA ALA A 194 -5.51 7.53 14.81
C ALA A 194 -5.55 6.75 16.13
N GLY A 195 -5.45 5.42 16.06
CA GLY A 195 -5.36 4.54 17.23
C GLY A 195 -4.16 4.87 18.12
N ILE A 196 -2.97 4.95 17.54
CA ILE A 196 -1.72 5.28 18.25
C ILE A 196 -1.80 6.64 18.92
N PHE A 197 -2.44 7.63 18.28
CA PHE A 197 -2.63 8.96 18.86
C PHE A 197 -3.63 8.96 20.02
N PHE A 198 -4.77 8.27 19.87
CA PHE A 198 -5.82 8.28 20.90
C PHE A 198 -5.58 7.32 22.06
N THR A 199 -4.81 6.25 21.88
CA THR A 199 -4.51 5.27 22.94
C THR A 199 -3.89 5.91 24.19
N PRO A 200 -2.82 6.74 24.11
CA PRO A 200 -2.26 7.39 25.29
C PRO A 200 -3.24 8.39 25.92
N ILE A 201 -4.04 9.08 25.10
CA ILE A 201 -5.07 10.02 25.58
C ILE A 201 -6.14 9.26 26.36
N ALA A 202 -6.64 8.16 25.80
CA ALA A 202 -7.61 7.27 26.43
C ALA A 202 -7.09 6.74 27.77
N PHE A 203 -5.83 6.31 27.81
CA PHE A 203 -5.20 5.83 29.04
C PHE A 203 -5.10 6.92 30.12
N ILE A 204 -4.65 8.14 29.74
CA ILE A 204 -4.54 9.28 30.67
C ILE A 204 -5.92 9.67 31.22
N ILE A 205 -6.93 9.79 30.36
CA ILE A 205 -8.29 10.17 30.77
C ILE A 205 -8.93 9.08 31.63
N THR A 206 -8.74 7.80 31.29
CA THR A 206 -9.25 6.68 32.09
C THR A 206 -8.64 6.69 33.49
N ARG A 207 -7.31 6.86 33.58
CA ARG A 207 -6.62 6.98 34.86
C ARG A 207 -7.08 8.20 35.65
N ALA A 208 -7.35 9.30 34.96
CA ALA A 208 -7.82 10.53 35.58
C ALA A 208 -9.21 10.36 36.22
N ALA A 209 -10.14 9.70 35.51
CA ALA A 209 -11.46 9.38 36.02
C ALA A 209 -11.42 8.41 37.20
N ALA A 210 -10.55 7.39 37.13
CA ALA A 210 -10.44 6.39 38.19
C ALA A 210 -9.90 6.96 39.52
N ASN A 211 -9.04 7.98 39.45
CA ASN A 211 -8.43 8.60 40.62
C ASN A 211 -9.16 9.87 41.11
N ASP A 212 -10.42 10.09 40.68
CA ASP A 212 -11.21 11.30 40.98
C ASP A 212 -10.43 12.61 40.77
N SER A 213 -9.49 12.60 39.80
CA SER A 213 -8.55 13.70 39.66
C SER A 213 -9.19 14.92 38.99
N GLU A 214 -9.03 16.09 39.61
CA GLU A 214 -9.57 17.39 39.17
C GLU A 214 -8.94 17.95 37.88
N ILE A 215 -8.38 17.11 37.00
CA ILE A 215 -7.66 17.57 35.79
C ILE A 215 -8.58 18.40 34.88
N PHE A 216 -9.90 18.16 34.96
CA PHE A 216 -10.93 18.87 34.22
C PHE A 216 -11.83 19.76 35.09
N ASN A 217 -11.39 20.18 36.28
CA ASN A 217 -12.10 21.23 37.02
C ASN A 217 -11.82 22.58 36.34
N LEU A 218 -12.74 23.06 35.49
CA LEU A 218 -12.60 24.32 34.74
C LEU A 218 -12.27 25.51 35.64
N GLU A 219 -12.79 25.52 36.87
CA GLU A 219 -12.51 26.56 37.87
C GLU A 219 -11.03 26.56 38.31
N ALA A 220 -10.43 25.38 38.51
CA ALA A 220 -9.02 25.27 38.88
C ALA A 220 -8.08 25.76 37.76
N TRP A 221 -8.43 25.52 36.49
CA TRP A 221 -7.68 26.03 35.34
C TRP A 221 -7.84 27.55 35.16
N GLN A 222 -9.05 28.09 35.33
CA GLN A 222 -9.27 29.54 35.30
C GLN A 222 -8.49 30.25 36.41
N ILE A 223 -8.52 29.73 37.64
CA ILE A 223 -7.77 30.30 38.77
C ILE A 223 -6.26 30.25 38.52
N ARG A 224 -5.72 29.16 37.94
CA ARG A 224 -4.29 29.05 37.60
C ARG A 224 -3.90 30.00 36.46
N LEU A 225 -4.73 30.16 35.44
CA LEU A 225 -4.48 31.09 34.33
C LEU A 225 -4.52 32.55 34.81
N VAL A 226 -5.51 32.91 35.64
CA VAL A 226 -5.59 34.26 36.23
C VAL A 226 -4.39 34.53 37.14
N LYS A 227 -3.95 33.56 37.95
CA LYS A 227 -2.73 33.69 38.77
C LYS A 227 -1.46 33.83 37.93
N LEU A 228 -1.38 33.23 36.75
CA LEU A 228 -0.23 33.38 35.84
C LEU A 228 -0.22 34.74 35.14
N ILE A 229 -1.40 35.29 34.82
CA ILE A 229 -1.55 36.62 34.22
C ILE A 229 -1.31 37.73 35.26
N GLN A 230 -1.68 37.54 36.53
CA GLN A 230 -1.44 38.50 37.62
C GLN A 230 0.00 38.48 38.18
N LYS A 231 0.82 37.50 37.79
CA LYS A 231 2.22 37.39 38.25
C LYS A 231 3.22 37.97 37.25
N LYS A 232 2.74 38.74 36.27
CA LYS A 232 3.52 39.50 35.29
C LYS A 232 3.16 40.97 35.45
#